data_AF-D3E1Y5-F1
#
_entry.id   AF-D3E1Y5-F1
#
_cell.length_a   1.000
_cell.length_b   1.000
_cell.length_c   1.000
_cell.angle_alpha   90.00
_cell.angle_beta   90.00
_cell.angle_gamma   90.00
#
_symmetry.space_group_name_H-M   'P 1'
#
loop_
_entity.id
_entity.type
_entity.pdbx_description
1 polymer ?
#
loop_
_entity_poly.entity_id
_entity_poly.type
_entity_poly.pdbx_seq_one_letter_code
_entity_poly.pdbx_strand_id
1 'polypeptide(L)'
;MAGISEAITQIKKAESDADSLVEQSTVDAKAMIDEAHVKANEMVEAAKNEANEEAQSTVFDAEENAKKEATSISSQADSDVEAIKNKARNNIDEAASIIVKNIL
;
A
#
# COMPACT_ATOMS: atom_id res chain seq x y z
N MET A 1 -1.65 37.06 -68.49
CA MET A 1 -2.49 37.46 -67.34
C MET A 1 -3.17 36.27 -66.63
N ALA A 2 -3.53 35.18 -67.31
CA ALA A 2 -4.19 34.01 -66.68
C ALA A 2 -3.35 33.30 -65.59
N GLY A 3 -2.04 33.07 -65.82
CA GLY A 3 -1.20 32.34 -64.86
C GLY A 3 -0.94 33.05 -63.52
N ILE A 4 -1.02 34.39 -63.48
CA ILE A 4 -0.85 35.16 -62.23
C ILE A 4 -2.10 35.02 -61.35
N SER A 5 -3.29 35.00 -61.95
CA SER A 5 -4.55 34.80 -61.22
C SER A 5 -4.64 33.40 -60.60
N GLU A 6 -4.14 32.38 -61.31
CA GLU A 6 -4.08 31.01 -60.83
C GLU A 6 -3.07 30.86 -59.67
N ALA A 7 -1.89 31.47 -59.80
CA ALA A 7 -0.89 31.49 -58.72
C ALA A 7 -1.42 32.17 -57.45
N ILE A 8 -2.13 33.30 -57.57
CA ILE A 8 -2.75 33.98 -56.42
C ILE A 8 -3.83 33.10 -55.77
N THR A 9 -4.59 32.34 -56.55
CA THR A 9 -5.62 31.43 -56.03
C THR A 9 -5.00 30.26 -55.27
N GLN A 10 -3.90 29.70 -55.77
CA GLN A 10 -3.14 28.66 -55.08
C GLN A 10 -2.51 29.18 -53.79
N ILE A 11 -1.97 30.40 -53.77
CA ILE A 11 -1.43 31.02 -52.55
C ILE A 11 -2.53 31.17 -51.50
N LYS A 12 -3.69 31.74 -51.86
CA LYS A 12 -4.81 31.89 -50.92
C LYS A 12 -5.31 30.55 -50.38
N LYS A 13 -5.31 29.51 -51.23
CA LYS A 13 -5.66 28.16 -50.78
C LYS A 13 -4.63 27.63 -49.77
N ALA A 14 -3.34 27.78 -50.07
CA ALA A 14 -2.27 27.35 -49.16
C ALA A 14 -2.31 28.11 -47.83
N GLU A 15 -2.63 29.41 -47.83
CA GLU A 15 -2.84 30.20 -46.61
C GLU A 15 -4.00 29.65 -45.79
N SER A 16 -5.15 29.41 -46.43
CA SER A 16 -6.33 28.83 -45.75
C SER A 16 -6.09 27.42 -45.20
N ASP A 17 -5.36 26.58 -45.95
CA ASP A 17 -4.99 25.23 -45.52
C ASP A 17 -4.01 25.29 -44.33
N ALA A 18 -3.07 26.23 -44.35
CA ALA A 18 -2.12 26.45 -43.24
C ALA A 18 -2.83 26.95 -41.97
N ASP A 19 -3.76 27.90 -42.09
CA ASP A 19 -4.54 28.40 -40.95
C ASP A 19 -5.36 27.27 -40.31
N SER A 20 -6.02 26.46 -41.15
CA SER A 20 -6.79 25.29 -40.70
C SER A 20 -5.90 24.26 -39.99
N LEU A 21 -4.68 24.03 -40.51
CA LEU A 21 -3.72 23.12 -39.89
C LEU A 21 -3.28 23.62 -38.50
N VAL A 22 -3.06 24.92 -38.34
CA VAL A 22 -2.66 25.52 -37.06
C VAL A 22 -3.80 25.43 -36.04
N GLU A 23 -5.03 25.70 -36.46
CA GLU A 23 -6.21 25.56 -35.61
C GLU A 23 -6.38 24.11 -35.14
N GLN A 24 -6.34 23.15 -36.08
CA GLN A 24 -6.46 21.73 -35.75
C GLN A 24 -5.34 21.28 -34.81
N SER A 25 -4.10 21.65 -35.09
CA SER A 25 -2.95 21.31 -34.23
C SER A 25 -3.11 21.87 -32.81
N THR A 26 -3.70 23.06 -32.67
CA THR A 26 -3.97 23.68 -31.36
C THR A 26 -5.06 22.94 -30.60
N VAL A 27 -6.11 22.49 -31.29
CA VAL A 27 -7.17 21.67 -30.69
C VAL A 27 -6.61 20.31 -30.26
N ASP A 28 -5.84 19.65 -31.12
CA ASP A 28 -5.24 18.34 -30.83
C ASP A 28 -4.27 18.43 -29.64
N ALA A 29 -3.46 19.50 -29.57
CA ALA A 29 -2.57 19.72 -28.44
C ALA A 29 -3.33 19.87 -27.11
N LYS A 30 -4.45 20.60 -27.10
CA LYS A 30 -5.30 20.73 -25.91
C LYS A 30 -5.92 19.39 -25.52
N ALA A 31 -6.45 18.65 -26.49
CA ALA A 31 -7.02 17.33 -26.25
C ALA A 31 -5.99 16.35 -25.65
N MET A 32 -4.75 16.37 -26.16
CA MET A 32 -3.65 15.56 -25.60
C MET A 32 -3.32 15.94 -24.16
N ILE A 33 -3.31 17.24 -23.84
CA ILE A 33 -3.06 17.72 -22.47
C ILE A 33 -4.19 17.27 -21.53
N ASP A 34 -5.44 17.43 -21.95
CA ASP A 34 -6.60 17.03 -21.16
C ASP A 34 -6.61 15.50 -20.91
N GLU A 35 -6.32 14.71 -21.95
CA GLU A 35 -6.21 13.25 -21.83
C GLU A 35 -5.06 12.85 -20.88
N ALA A 36 -3.92 13.54 -20.97
CA ALA A 36 -2.80 13.31 -20.05
C ALA A 36 -3.17 13.62 -18.60
N HIS A 37 -3.93 14.70 -18.35
CA HIS A 37 -4.44 15.03 -17.02
C HIS A 37 -5.41 13.98 -16.48
N VAL A 38 -6.33 13.49 -17.32
CA VAL A 38 -7.27 12.42 -16.94
C VAL A 38 -6.50 11.15 -16.55
N LYS A 39 -5.57 10.69 -17.41
CA LYS A 39 -4.74 9.51 -17.12
C LYS A 39 -3.91 9.69 -15.86
N ALA A 40 -3.34 10.87 -15.64
CA ALA A 40 -2.57 11.15 -14.44
C ALA A 40 -3.44 11.02 -13.17
N ASN A 41 -4.66 11.55 -13.20
CA ASN A 41 -5.59 11.43 -12.08
C ASN A 41 -6.01 9.98 -11.84
N GLU A 42 -6.31 9.23 -12.91
CA GLU A 42 -6.63 7.80 -12.81
C GLU A 42 -5.49 7.00 -12.19
N MET A 43 -4.24 7.26 -12.60
CA MET A 43 -3.06 6.62 -12.01
C MET A 43 -2.90 6.95 -10.53
N VAL A 44 -3.14 8.19 -10.13
CA VAL A 44 -3.06 8.61 -8.72
C VAL A 44 -4.14 7.95 -7.88
N GLU A 45 -5.37 7.89 -8.37
CA GLU A 45 -6.47 7.24 -7.64
C GLU A 45 -6.27 5.72 -7.54
N ALA A 46 -5.80 5.07 -8.61
CA ALA A 46 -5.42 3.66 -8.57
C ALA A 46 -4.32 3.39 -7.53
N ALA A 47 -3.25 4.19 -7.53
CA ALA A 47 -2.17 4.05 -6.56
C ALA A 47 -2.63 4.27 -5.11
N LYS A 48 -3.56 5.20 -4.87
CA LYS A 48 -4.17 5.40 -3.53
C LYS A 48 -4.99 4.19 -3.09
N ASN A 49 -5.76 3.60 -3.99
CA ASN A 49 -6.57 2.42 -3.68
C ASN A 49 -5.68 1.22 -3.37
N GLU A 50 -4.65 0.97 -4.20
CA GLU A 50 -3.66 -0.09 -3.96
C GLU A 50 -2.95 0.10 -2.62
N ALA A 51 -2.49 1.31 -2.31
CA ALA A 51 -1.84 1.61 -1.03
C ALA A 51 -2.78 1.38 0.18
N ASN A 52 -4.07 1.69 0.03
CA ASN A 52 -5.05 1.46 1.09
C ASN A 52 -5.35 -0.03 1.29
N GLU A 53 -5.45 -0.81 0.21
CA GLU A 53 -5.59 -2.26 0.27
C GLU A 53 -4.36 -2.92 0.91
N GLU A 54 -3.15 -2.51 0.52
CA GLU A 54 -1.90 -3.02 1.09
C GLU A 54 -1.77 -2.65 2.58
N ALA A 55 -2.17 -1.44 2.97
CA ALA A 55 -2.20 -1.04 4.37
C ALA A 55 -3.17 -1.90 5.19
N GLN A 56 -4.37 -2.18 4.66
CA GLN A 56 -5.33 -3.07 5.32
C GLN A 56 -4.79 -4.49 5.46
N SER A 57 -4.18 -5.05 4.41
CA SER A 57 -3.54 -6.37 4.48
C SER A 57 -2.43 -6.41 5.52
N THR A 58 -1.58 -5.37 5.55
CA THR A 58 -0.47 -5.27 6.51
C THR A 58 -0.98 -5.28 7.96
N VAL A 59 -2.04 -4.52 8.24
CA VAL A 59 -2.65 -4.49 9.58
C VAL A 59 -3.24 -5.85 9.93
N PHE A 60 -3.97 -6.48 9.01
CA PHE A 60 -4.56 -7.80 9.22
C PHE A 60 -3.49 -8.86 9.51
N ASP A 61 -2.42 -8.91 8.72
CA ASP A 61 -1.32 -9.85 8.89
C ASP A 61 -0.59 -9.61 10.21
N ALA A 62 -0.39 -8.34 10.60
CA ALA A 62 0.20 -7.99 11.88
C ALA A 62 -0.67 -8.45 13.06
N GLU A 63 -1.99 -8.26 12.99
CA GLU A 63 -2.93 -8.72 14.01
C GLU A 63 -2.95 -10.25 14.12
N GLU A 64 -2.94 -10.96 12.99
CA GLU A 64 -2.90 -12.42 12.98
C GLU A 64 -1.61 -12.95 13.61
N ASN A 65 -0.47 -12.37 13.23
CA ASN A 65 0.83 -12.73 13.80
C ASN A 65 0.90 -12.43 15.30
N ALA A 66 0.42 -11.27 15.73
CA ALA A 66 0.35 -10.91 17.15
C ALA A 66 -0.52 -11.91 17.94
N LYS A 67 -1.64 -12.37 17.38
CA LYS A 67 -2.51 -13.36 18.01
C LYS A 67 -1.83 -14.74 18.12
N LYS A 68 -1.07 -15.15 17.10
CA LYS A 68 -0.28 -16.39 17.12
C LYS A 68 0.81 -16.32 18.19
N GLU A 69 1.55 -15.22 18.25
CA GLU A 69 2.58 -14.98 19.26
C GLU A 69 1.99 -14.97 20.67
N ALA A 70 0.88 -14.24 20.90
CA ALA A 70 0.21 -14.21 22.20
C ALA A 70 -0.21 -15.61 22.67
N THR A 71 -0.74 -16.43 21.75
CA THR A 71 -1.11 -17.82 22.04
C THR A 71 0.12 -18.66 22.40
N SER A 72 1.22 -18.50 21.66
CA SER A 72 2.49 -19.19 21.93
C SER A 72 3.07 -18.79 23.28
N ILE A 73 3.08 -17.51 23.61
CA ILE A 73 3.54 -16.98 24.91
C ILE A 73 2.68 -17.55 26.03
N SER A 74 1.35 -17.57 25.87
CA SER A 74 0.45 -18.13 26.90
C SER A 74 0.73 -19.61 27.14
N SER A 75 0.88 -20.42 26.07
CA SER A 75 1.24 -21.84 26.22
C SER A 75 2.60 -22.04 26.89
N GLN A 76 3.58 -21.21 26.57
CA GLN A 76 4.89 -21.27 27.22
C GLN A 76 4.78 -20.91 28.70
N ALA A 77 4.03 -19.87 29.05
CA ALA A 77 3.80 -19.45 30.42
C ALA A 77 3.10 -20.56 31.24
N ASP A 78 2.10 -21.22 30.67
CA ASP A 78 1.41 -22.35 31.33
C ASP A 78 2.39 -23.51 31.60
N SER A 79 3.24 -23.83 30.62
CA SER A 79 4.29 -24.85 30.76
C SER A 79 5.28 -24.49 31.88
N ASP A 80 5.72 -23.23 31.92
CA ASP A 80 6.66 -22.74 32.93
C ASP A 80 6.05 -22.76 34.34
N VAL A 81 4.77 -22.38 34.47
CA VAL A 81 4.03 -22.44 35.73
C VAL A 81 3.93 -23.88 36.25
N GLU A 82 3.58 -24.84 35.40
CA GLU A 82 3.52 -26.24 35.80
C GLU A 82 4.92 -26.80 36.14
N ALA A 83 5.96 -26.40 35.41
CA ALA A 83 7.34 -26.76 35.76
C ALA A 83 7.76 -26.23 37.14
N ILE A 84 7.46 -24.96 37.43
CA ILE A 84 7.73 -24.33 38.74
C ILE A 84 6.95 -25.03 39.85
N LYS A 85 5.67 -25.30 39.63
CA LYS A 85 4.79 -25.96 40.61
C LYS A 85 5.26 -27.38 40.93
N ASN A 86 5.68 -28.13 39.92
CA ASN A 86 6.25 -29.46 40.12
C ASN A 86 7.57 -29.41 40.89
N LYS A 87 8.46 -28.47 40.53
CA LYS A 87 9.72 -28.24 41.27
C LYS A 87 9.46 -27.84 42.72
N ALA A 88 8.49 -26.96 42.97
CA ALA A 88 8.11 -26.54 44.32
C ALA A 88 7.58 -27.71 45.15
N ARG A 89 6.65 -28.50 44.59
CA ARG A 89 6.07 -29.69 45.25
C ARG A 89 7.12 -30.68 45.71
N ASN A 90 8.14 -30.95 44.88
CA ASN A 90 9.21 -31.89 45.23
C ASN A 90 10.06 -31.44 46.43
N ASN A 91 10.07 -30.14 46.76
CA ASN A 91 10.86 -29.60 47.87
C ASN A 91 10.04 -29.35 49.14
N ILE A 92 8.71 -29.58 49.12
CA ILE A 92 7.82 -29.30 50.26
C ILE A 92 8.19 -30.17 51.47
N ASP A 93 8.41 -31.47 51.25
CA ASP A 93 8.67 -32.42 52.34
C ASP A 93 10.00 -32.15 53.04
N GLU A 94 11.03 -31.80 52.27
CA GLU A 94 12.34 -31.42 52.81
C GLU A 94 12.26 -30.10 53.59
N ALA A 95 11.56 -29.10 53.05
CA ALA A 95 11.34 -27.83 53.75
C ALA A 95 10.56 -28.02 55.06
N ALA A 96 9.52 -28.86 55.06
CA ALA A 96 8.75 -29.19 56.26
C ALA A 96 9.61 -29.87 57.33
N SER A 97 10.48 -30.81 56.92
CA SER A 97 11.41 -31.51 57.81
C SER A 97 12.40 -30.54 58.48
N ILE A 98 12.92 -29.57 57.73
CA ILE A 98 13.82 -28.52 58.27
C ILE A 98 13.10 -27.64 59.30
N ILE A 99 11.84 -27.26 59.05
CA ILE A 99 11.06 -26.43 59.99
C ILE A 99 10.83 -27.18 61.30
N VAL A 100 10.42 -28.45 61.24
CA VAL A 100 10.17 -29.28 62.43
C VAL A 100 11.45 -29.43 63.27
N LYS A 101 12.61 -29.65 62.62
CA LYS A 101 13.92 -29.76 63.29
C LYS A 101 14.39 -28.50 64.00
N ASN A 102 13.92 -27.31 63.60
CA ASN A 102 14.33 -26.04 64.19
C ASN A 102 13.36 -25.55 65.28
N ILE A 103 12.15 -26.11 65.37
CA ILE A 103 11.14 -25.76 66.37
C ILE A 103 11.18 -26.68 67.60
N LEU A 104 11.56 -27.95 67.42
CA LEU A 104 11.79 -28.94 68.48
C LEU A 104 13.24 -28.93 68.95
#